data_AF-A0A9N8HSR3-F1
#
_entry.id   AF-A0A9N8HSR3-F1
#
_cell.length_a   1.000
_cell.length_b   1.000
_cell.length_c   1.000
_cell.angle_alpha   90.00
_cell.angle_beta   90.00
_cell.angle_gamma   90.00
#
_symmetry.space_group_name_H-M   'P 1'
#
loop_
_entity.id
_entity.type
_entity.pdbx_description
1 polymer ?
#
loop_
_entity_poly.entity_id
_entity_poly.type
_entity_poly.pdbx_seq_one_letter_code
_entity_poly.pdbx_strand_id
1 'polypeptide(L)'
;MSFYAIAEVENGIRLTDGNESDMFHNGISNYTTMMNDTIAYSNDDNTGLYTPAQQAVLGYVSVLTGLGSFLGSLTIAYVIYHDAKKGRRVTPFERLMLGIATSDCLSSFGMSAMGPWAVPSSVDYVFGAVGNWNTCDASGFFFSFINATSYYNLGLALYFLWTLRLEWRMETYAQRVEPLIHLVAWISSAGVSSASMVHKWYVPLYVLPGWCYFGVYPPRCNYYHEDGQHHCERGGDIICPNDILCPDQILLSLTAGTTGWLLCAVGITISMILLYLRVRHLDQRMQRYAGSSSDAFRRSRETGIQACLYILAYYMISFPGFLQRLFLGSFPDTTPHNRRLYFGFCFVTKFVAPMGGIFNCYIFLRKRLGRLMSDGECLSFVSTIRQSVFRASVGVTSSSVRTNPGDASSIQSHNNEVASVVNSNEASSVRSHHGNNNQQEEITKDTTDASKRKEDRQRYRLQMLELANSNDGFSEGDRESSAFSFH
;
A
#
# COMPACT_ATOMS: atom_id res chain seq x y z
N MET A 1 18.72 10.08 -11.24
CA MET A 1 19.64 10.36 -10.12
C MET A 1 20.42 9.10 -9.80
N SER A 2 21.48 8.85 -10.56
CA SER A 2 22.44 7.80 -10.29
C SER A 2 23.52 8.39 -9.39
N PHE A 3 23.75 7.79 -8.23
CA PHE A 3 24.88 8.13 -7.37
C PHE A 3 26.17 7.62 -8.04
N TYR A 4 26.74 8.41 -8.94
CA TYR A 4 28.15 8.33 -9.28
C TYR A 4 28.84 9.51 -8.59
N ALA A 5 29.34 9.26 -7.38
CA ALA A 5 30.30 10.14 -6.76
C ALA A 5 31.63 9.96 -7.50
N ILE A 6 32.03 10.99 -8.23
CA ILE A 6 33.38 11.12 -8.78
C ILE A 6 34.30 11.34 -7.58
N ALA A 7 35.04 10.30 -7.21
CA ALA A 7 36.19 10.43 -6.34
C ALA A 7 37.34 10.98 -7.20
N GLU A 8 37.55 12.28 -7.13
CA GLU A 8 38.68 12.97 -7.74
C GLU A 8 39.93 12.60 -6.92
N VAL A 9 40.72 11.67 -7.44
CA VAL A 9 42.04 11.33 -6.90
C VAL A 9 43.05 12.27 -7.54
N GLU A 10 43.30 13.41 -6.90
CA GLU A 10 44.50 14.21 -7.14
C GLU A 10 45.72 13.43 -6.63
N ASN A 11 46.38 12.68 -7.50
CA ASN A 11 47.77 12.27 -7.28
C ASN A 11 48.60 12.70 -8.47
N GLY A 12 49.45 13.71 -8.23
CA GLY A 12 50.42 14.22 -9.18
C GLY A 12 51.43 13.15 -9.57
N ILE A 13 51.25 12.57 -10.75
CA ILE A 13 52.26 11.76 -11.43
C ILE A 13 53.01 12.69 -12.36
N ARG A 14 54.29 12.95 -12.03
CA ARG A 14 55.25 13.58 -12.95
C ARG A 14 55.49 12.63 -14.11
N LEU A 15 55.04 13.02 -15.30
CA LEU A 15 55.38 12.39 -16.57
C LEU A 15 56.85 12.67 -16.89
N THR A 16 57.62 11.62 -17.09
CA THR A 16 58.98 11.67 -17.66
C THR A 16 58.87 11.63 -19.18
N ASP A 17 59.53 12.57 -19.85
CA ASP A 17 59.62 12.67 -21.31
C ASP A 17 60.20 11.38 -21.93
N GLY A 18 59.34 10.59 -22.56
CA GLY A 18 59.73 9.39 -23.29
C GLY A 18 58.68 9.01 -24.33
N ASN A 19 58.97 9.32 -25.60
CA ASN A 19 58.30 8.86 -26.84
C ASN A 19 56.81 8.46 -26.70
N GLU A 20 55.93 9.46 -26.65
CA GLU A 20 54.46 9.30 -26.55
C GLU A 20 53.76 8.82 -27.83
N SER A 21 54.41 8.83 -29.00
CA SER A 21 53.73 8.57 -30.28
C SER A 21 53.39 7.09 -30.53
N ASP A 22 54.13 6.14 -29.96
CA ASP A 22 53.99 4.72 -30.30
C ASP A 22 53.09 3.95 -29.31
N MET A 23 52.89 4.48 -28.10
CA MET A 23 52.03 3.84 -27.10
C MET A 23 50.54 4.20 -27.30
N PHE A 24 50.26 5.40 -27.82
CA PHE A 24 48.89 5.83 -28.14
C PHE A 24 48.29 5.06 -29.33
N HIS A 25 49.09 4.74 -30.35
CA HIS A 25 48.60 3.99 -31.52
C HIS A 25 48.29 2.51 -31.20
N ASN A 26 49.09 1.85 -30.35
CA ASN A 26 48.84 0.46 -29.96
C ASN A 26 47.70 0.33 -28.93
N GLY A 27 47.48 1.34 -28.08
CA GLY A 27 46.33 1.41 -27.18
C GLY A 27 45.01 1.53 -27.94
N ILE A 28 44.93 2.44 -28.92
CA ILE A 28 43.71 2.64 -29.73
C ILE A 28 43.39 1.39 -30.55
N SER A 29 44.38 0.70 -31.11
CA SER A 29 44.16 -0.53 -31.90
C SER A 29 43.49 -1.66 -31.08
N ASN A 30 43.84 -1.81 -29.80
CA ASN A 30 43.21 -2.83 -28.94
C ASN A 30 41.79 -2.43 -28.52
N TYR A 31 41.51 -1.14 -28.28
CA TYR A 31 40.15 -0.66 -28.00
C TYR A 31 39.23 -0.79 -29.22
N THR A 32 39.74 -0.51 -30.42
CA THR A 32 38.96 -0.65 -31.66
C THR A 32 38.64 -2.12 -31.94
N THR A 33 39.54 -3.05 -31.61
CA THR A 33 39.31 -4.49 -31.77
C THR A 33 38.28 -5.02 -30.76
N MET A 34 38.32 -4.55 -29.50
CA MET A 34 37.32 -4.92 -28.50
C MET A 34 35.92 -4.35 -28.82
N MET A 35 35.86 -3.13 -29.38
CA MET A 35 34.60 -2.57 -29.90
C MET A 35 34.10 -3.31 -31.13
N ASN A 36 34.97 -3.67 -32.08
CA ASN A 36 34.58 -4.41 -33.29
C ASN A 36 34.11 -5.84 -32.99
N ASP A 37 34.68 -6.53 -32.00
CA ASP A 37 34.17 -7.84 -31.55
C ASP A 37 32.83 -7.71 -30.81
N THR A 38 32.60 -6.57 -30.14
CA THR A 38 31.29 -6.26 -29.53
C THR A 38 30.23 -5.94 -30.59
N ILE A 39 30.63 -5.31 -31.70
CA ILE A 39 29.76 -5.04 -32.86
C ILE A 39 29.51 -6.32 -33.68
N ALA A 40 30.50 -7.23 -33.80
CA ALA A 40 30.31 -8.51 -34.48
C ALA A 40 29.35 -9.44 -33.73
N TYR A 41 29.29 -9.36 -32.40
CA TYR A 41 28.27 -10.05 -31.59
C TYR A 41 26.86 -9.44 -31.73
N SER A 42 26.75 -8.25 -32.32
CA SER A 42 25.46 -7.60 -32.63
C SER A 42 24.80 -8.15 -33.89
N ASN A 43 25.53 -8.83 -34.79
CA ASN A 43 24.95 -9.32 -36.04
C ASN A 43 24.26 -10.69 -35.90
N ASP A 44 24.37 -11.35 -34.74
CA ASP A 44 23.53 -12.50 -34.39
C ASP A 44 22.28 -11.98 -33.63
N ASP A 45 21.54 -11.11 -34.32
CA ASP A 45 20.33 -10.39 -33.88
C ASP A 45 19.21 -11.31 -33.34
N ASN A 46 19.37 -12.64 -33.43
CA ASN A 46 18.41 -13.62 -32.95
C ASN A 46 18.59 -14.02 -31.47
N THR A 47 19.63 -13.55 -30.76
CA THR A 47 19.87 -13.98 -29.37
C THR A 47 19.27 -13.02 -28.33
N GLY A 48 17.95 -12.79 -28.41
CA GLY A 48 17.21 -12.07 -27.38
C GLY A 48 17.57 -12.51 -25.94
N LEU A 49 17.43 -11.61 -24.96
CA LEU A 49 17.83 -11.84 -23.56
C LEU A 49 17.31 -13.17 -22.97
N TYR A 50 16.13 -13.58 -23.44
CA TYR A 50 15.41 -14.77 -23.01
C TYR A 50 15.10 -15.68 -24.20
N THR A 51 15.15 -16.99 -23.97
CA THR A 51 14.63 -17.97 -24.94
C THR A 51 13.12 -17.79 -25.13
N PRO A 52 12.52 -18.24 -26.25
CA PRO A 52 11.07 -18.13 -26.45
C PRO A 52 10.23 -18.74 -25.32
N ALA A 53 10.68 -19.87 -24.74
CA ALA A 53 10.02 -20.49 -23.60
C ALA A 53 10.09 -19.61 -22.33
N GLN A 54 11.24 -18.98 -22.07
CA GLN A 54 11.39 -18.05 -20.95
C GLN A 54 10.52 -16.80 -21.13
N GLN A 55 10.44 -16.25 -22.34
CA GLN A 55 9.55 -15.13 -22.66
C GLN A 55 8.08 -15.50 -22.40
N ALA A 56 7.65 -16.69 -22.85
CA ALA A 56 6.30 -17.19 -22.61
C ALA A 56 6.00 -17.31 -21.11
N VAL A 57 6.92 -17.90 -20.33
CA VAL A 57 6.75 -18.02 -18.87
C VAL A 57 6.65 -16.64 -18.21
N LEU A 58 7.54 -15.70 -18.53
CA LEU A 58 7.52 -14.35 -17.94
C LEU A 58 6.26 -13.55 -18.32
N GLY A 59 5.76 -13.74 -19.54
CA GLY A 59 4.52 -13.12 -20.00
C GLY A 59 3.31 -13.66 -19.25
N TYR A 60 3.07 -14.97 -19.30
CA TYR A 60 1.85 -15.59 -18.80
C TYR A 60 1.79 -15.78 -17.28
N VAL A 61 2.93 -15.90 -16.58
CA VAL A 61 2.91 -16.02 -15.10
C VAL A 61 2.25 -14.81 -14.46
N SER A 62 2.50 -13.61 -14.99
CA SER A 62 1.90 -12.37 -14.49
C SER A 62 0.41 -12.23 -14.80
N VAL A 63 -0.07 -12.93 -15.84
CA VAL A 63 -1.51 -12.98 -16.17
C VAL A 63 -2.25 -13.74 -15.07
N LEU A 64 -1.76 -14.93 -14.71
CA LEU A 64 -2.40 -15.77 -13.69
C LEU A 64 -2.40 -15.10 -12.31
N THR A 65 -1.26 -14.54 -11.89
CA THR A 65 -1.13 -13.92 -10.57
C THR A 65 -1.95 -12.63 -10.47
N GLY A 66 -2.01 -11.82 -11.53
CA GLY A 66 -2.83 -10.61 -11.51
C GLY A 66 -4.32 -10.86 -11.69
N LEU A 67 -4.76 -11.95 -12.33
CA LEU A 67 -6.17 -12.37 -12.27
C LEU A 67 -6.61 -12.67 -10.83
N GLY A 68 -5.78 -13.41 -10.08
CA GLY A 68 -6.07 -13.67 -8.67
C GLY A 68 -6.11 -12.39 -7.84
N SER A 69 -5.22 -11.44 -8.14
CA SER A 69 -5.21 -10.11 -7.51
C SER A 69 -6.45 -9.30 -7.80
N PHE A 70 -6.88 -9.26 -9.07
CA PHE A 70 -8.12 -8.61 -9.48
C PHE A 70 -9.33 -9.18 -8.72
N LEU A 71 -9.45 -10.50 -8.60
CA LEU A 71 -10.51 -11.15 -7.81
C LEU A 71 -10.41 -10.85 -6.31
N GLY A 72 -9.21 -10.82 -5.75
CA GLY A 72 -8.97 -10.44 -4.35
C GLY A 72 -9.43 -9.02 -4.06
N SER A 73 -9.08 -8.08 -4.93
CA SER A 73 -9.46 -6.68 -4.83
C SER A 73 -10.97 -6.46 -5.04
N LEU A 74 -11.58 -7.14 -6.01
CA LEU A 74 -13.04 -7.14 -6.17
C LEU A 74 -13.76 -7.68 -4.93
N THR A 75 -13.19 -8.70 -4.27
CA THR A 75 -13.76 -9.25 -3.04
C THR A 75 -13.74 -8.22 -1.91
N ILE A 76 -12.64 -7.48 -1.73
CA ILE A 76 -12.56 -6.38 -0.74
C ILE A 76 -13.64 -5.34 -1.05
N ALA A 77 -13.71 -4.86 -2.29
CA ALA A 77 -14.66 -3.84 -2.71
C ALA A 77 -16.11 -4.31 -2.52
N TYR A 78 -16.42 -5.55 -2.92
CA TYR A 78 -17.73 -6.17 -2.73
C TYR A 78 -18.12 -6.22 -1.25
N VAL A 79 -17.22 -6.66 -0.37
CA VAL A 79 -17.49 -6.79 1.06
C VAL A 79 -17.76 -5.42 1.70
N ILE A 80 -16.98 -4.40 1.36
CA ILE A 80 -17.19 -3.03 1.87
C ILE A 80 -18.53 -2.46 1.37
N TYR A 81 -18.81 -2.60 0.07
CA TYR A 81 -20.05 -2.14 -0.55
C TYR A 81 -21.28 -2.83 0.05
N HIS A 82 -21.23 -4.16 0.17
CA HIS A 82 -22.33 -4.95 0.70
C HIS A 82 -22.64 -4.59 2.17
N ASP A 83 -21.61 -4.37 2.99
CA ASP A 83 -21.79 -3.91 4.36
C ASP A 83 -22.37 -2.49 4.43
N ALA A 84 -21.91 -1.58 3.56
CA ALA A 84 -22.43 -0.21 3.48
C ALA A 84 -23.91 -0.20 3.10
N LYS A 85 -24.31 -1.05 2.14
CA LYS A 85 -25.72 -1.23 1.73
C LYS A 85 -26.60 -1.73 2.89
N LYS A 86 -26.03 -2.44 3.86
CA LYS A 86 -26.72 -2.89 5.09
C LYS A 86 -26.74 -1.83 6.21
N GLY A 87 -26.39 -0.59 5.89
CA GLY A 87 -26.43 0.53 6.84
C GLY A 87 -25.20 0.62 7.74
N ARG A 88 -24.17 -0.21 7.54
CA ARG A 88 -22.92 -0.09 8.32
C ARG A 88 -22.13 1.12 7.82
N ARG A 89 -21.74 2.01 8.74
CA ARG A 89 -20.85 3.11 8.42
C ARG A 89 -19.48 2.57 7.99
N VAL A 90 -19.00 3.03 6.83
CA VAL A 90 -17.66 2.69 6.31
C VAL A 90 -16.62 3.49 7.08
N THR A 91 -15.64 2.80 7.66
CA THR A 91 -14.56 3.41 8.44
C THR A 91 -13.48 4.03 7.53
N PRO A 92 -12.65 4.96 8.01
CA PRO A 92 -11.54 5.52 7.23
C PRO A 92 -10.57 4.43 6.72
N PHE A 93 -10.29 3.44 7.57
CA PHE A 93 -9.52 2.26 7.19
C PHE A 93 -10.11 1.54 5.97
N GLU A 94 -11.43 1.32 5.94
CA GLU A 94 -12.10 0.65 4.83
C GLU A 94 -12.12 1.50 3.57
N ARG A 95 -12.23 2.82 3.67
CA ARG A 95 -12.13 3.71 2.51
C ARG A 95 -10.73 3.72 1.90
N LEU A 96 -9.68 3.71 2.72
CA LEU A 96 -8.30 3.52 2.25
C LEU A 96 -8.11 2.14 1.60
N MET A 97 -8.65 1.07 2.21
CA MET A 97 -8.61 -0.27 1.63
C MET A 97 -9.38 -0.37 0.32
N LEU A 98 -10.50 0.35 0.18
CA LEU A 98 -11.22 0.46 -1.09
C LEU A 98 -10.36 1.18 -2.14
N GLY A 99 -9.61 2.20 -1.74
CA GLY A 99 -8.61 2.87 -2.58
C GLY A 99 -7.55 1.90 -3.11
N ILE A 100 -6.91 1.13 -2.21
CA ILE A 100 -5.94 0.07 -2.54
C ILE A 100 -6.56 -0.96 -3.50
N ALA A 101 -7.74 -1.48 -3.17
CA ALA A 101 -8.41 -2.48 -3.99
C ALA A 101 -8.72 -1.92 -5.39
N THR A 102 -9.15 -0.66 -5.49
CA THR A 102 -9.48 -0.04 -6.78
C THR A 102 -8.21 0.15 -7.63
N SER A 103 -7.11 0.64 -7.05
CA SER A 103 -5.84 0.79 -7.78
C SER A 103 -5.21 -0.55 -8.14
N ASP A 104 -5.35 -1.57 -7.30
CA ASP A 104 -4.92 -2.94 -7.60
C ASP A 104 -5.74 -3.55 -8.75
N CYS A 105 -7.06 -3.31 -8.81
CA CYS A 105 -7.90 -3.72 -9.93
C CYS A 105 -7.45 -3.07 -11.25
N LEU A 106 -7.21 -1.75 -11.25
CA LEU A 106 -6.78 -1.03 -12.45
C LEU A 106 -5.39 -1.49 -12.91
N SER A 107 -4.42 -1.58 -11.99
CA SER A 107 -3.07 -2.02 -12.33
C SER A 107 -3.01 -3.48 -12.77
N SER A 108 -3.81 -4.36 -12.15
CA SER A 108 -3.93 -5.77 -12.56
C SER A 108 -4.63 -5.91 -13.92
N PHE A 109 -5.57 -5.03 -14.25
CA PHE A 109 -6.13 -4.95 -15.61
C PHE A 109 -5.04 -4.62 -16.63
N GLY A 110 -4.21 -3.60 -16.37
CA GLY A 110 -3.08 -3.24 -17.25
C GLY A 110 -2.02 -4.33 -17.39
N MET A 111 -1.62 -4.97 -16.28
CA MET A 111 -0.58 -6.02 -16.27
C MET A 111 -1.05 -7.38 -16.80
N SER A 112 -2.31 -7.75 -16.54
CA SER A 112 -2.77 -9.14 -16.70
C SER A 112 -3.92 -9.28 -17.66
N ALA A 113 -4.86 -8.34 -17.71
CA ALA A 113 -5.95 -8.36 -18.69
C ALA A 113 -5.56 -7.73 -20.03
N MET A 114 -4.48 -6.96 -20.06
CA MET A 114 -3.86 -6.43 -21.28
C MET A 114 -2.52 -7.10 -21.59
N GLY A 115 -1.70 -7.37 -20.59
CA GLY A 115 -0.58 -8.33 -20.63
C GLY A 115 0.25 -8.37 -21.92
N PRO A 116 0.74 -9.55 -22.33
CA PRO A 116 1.53 -9.71 -23.55
C PRO A 116 0.78 -9.33 -24.83
N TRP A 117 -0.56 -9.48 -24.88
CA TRP A 117 -1.34 -9.20 -26.09
C TRP A 117 -1.51 -7.72 -26.38
N ALA A 118 -1.27 -6.83 -25.41
CA ALA A 118 -1.25 -5.39 -25.64
C ALA A 118 0.06 -4.91 -26.29
N VAL A 119 1.11 -5.73 -26.28
CA VAL A 119 2.41 -5.40 -26.88
C VAL A 119 2.28 -5.41 -28.41
N PRO A 120 2.89 -4.43 -29.14
CA PRO A 120 2.83 -4.39 -30.60
C PRO A 120 3.37 -5.66 -31.24
N SER A 121 2.69 -6.16 -32.28
CA SER A 121 3.14 -7.35 -33.02
C SER A 121 4.48 -7.17 -33.75
N SER A 122 4.96 -5.93 -33.88
CA SER A 122 6.29 -5.62 -34.41
C SER A 122 7.43 -5.91 -33.42
N VAL A 123 7.11 -6.30 -32.18
CA VAL A 123 8.08 -6.55 -31.12
C VAL A 123 8.29 -8.05 -30.96
N ASP A 124 9.46 -8.53 -31.36
CA ASP A 124 9.84 -9.94 -31.46
C ASP A 124 10.30 -10.57 -30.12
N TYR A 125 10.77 -9.76 -29.17
CA TYR A 125 11.23 -10.23 -27.85
C TYR A 125 10.10 -10.46 -26.83
N VAL A 126 8.84 -10.44 -27.27
CA VAL A 126 7.66 -10.71 -26.43
C VAL A 126 6.81 -11.82 -27.05
N PHE A 127 6.82 -12.98 -26.40
CA PHE A 127 5.94 -14.08 -26.78
C PHE A 127 4.46 -13.68 -26.64
N GLY A 128 3.66 -13.89 -27.70
CA GLY A 128 2.24 -13.57 -27.72
C GLY A 128 1.89 -12.11 -27.99
N ALA A 129 2.83 -11.30 -28.47
CA ALA A 129 2.59 -9.93 -28.91
C ALA A 129 1.70 -9.92 -30.17
N VAL A 130 0.48 -9.41 -30.03
CA VAL A 130 -0.52 -9.31 -31.12
C VAL A 130 -1.17 -7.93 -31.20
N GLY A 131 -0.78 -7.02 -30.31
CA GLY A 131 -1.37 -5.70 -30.17
C GLY A 131 -0.74 -4.68 -31.11
N ASN A 132 -0.90 -3.41 -30.73
CA ASN A 132 -0.27 -2.27 -31.38
C ASN A 132 0.16 -1.24 -30.34
N TRP A 133 0.71 -0.14 -30.82
CA TRP A 133 1.18 0.95 -29.96
C TRP A 133 0.08 1.55 -29.07
N ASN A 134 -1.15 1.66 -29.55
CA ASN A 134 -2.26 2.20 -28.76
C ASN A 134 -2.69 1.24 -27.64
N THR A 135 -2.68 -0.07 -27.89
CA THR A 135 -2.96 -1.06 -26.82
C THR A 135 -1.86 -1.07 -25.77
N CYS A 136 -0.60 -0.85 -26.18
CA CYS A 136 0.52 -0.73 -25.25
C CYS A 136 0.41 0.53 -24.38
N ASP A 137 0.02 1.66 -24.97
CA ASP A 137 -0.26 2.90 -24.25
C ASP A 137 -1.37 2.73 -23.21
N ALA A 138 -2.48 2.09 -23.60
CA ALA A 138 -3.58 1.80 -22.68
C ALA A 138 -3.15 0.83 -21.55
N SER A 139 -2.39 -0.23 -21.86
CA SER A 139 -1.84 -1.15 -20.85
C SER A 139 -0.96 -0.42 -19.85
N GLY A 140 -0.02 0.41 -20.33
CA GLY A 140 0.87 1.20 -19.49
C GLY A 140 0.14 2.22 -18.63
N PHE A 141 -0.90 2.87 -19.17
CA PHE A 141 -1.77 3.78 -18.43
C PHE A 141 -2.41 3.10 -17.21
N PHE A 142 -3.04 1.94 -17.41
CA PHE A 142 -3.67 1.20 -16.32
C PHE A 142 -2.64 0.65 -15.33
N PHE A 143 -1.50 0.12 -15.82
CA PHE A 143 -0.44 -0.40 -14.97
C PHE A 143 0.10 0.67 -14.00
N SER A 144 0.18 1.93 -14.43
CA SER A 144 0.70 3.05 -13.65
C SER A 144 -0.10 3.39 -12.38
N PHE A 145 -1.30 2.82 -12.21
CA PHE A 145 -2.07 2.89 -10.95
C PHE A 145 -1.43 2.09 -9.80
N ILE A 146 -0.39 1.30 -10.05
CA ILE A 146 0.44 0.70 -8.98
C ILE A 146 1.03 1.77 -8.04
N ASN A 147 1.24 2.99 -8.54
CA ASN A 147 1.71 4.12 -7.72
C ASN A 147 0.64 4.56 -6.70
N ALA A 148 -0.64 4.61 -7.08
CA ALA A 148 -1.75 4.91 -6.18
C ALA A 148 -1.81 3.90 -5.01
N THR A 149 -1.58 2.61 -5.29
CA THR A 149 -1.45 1.58 -4.25
C THR A 149 -0.36 1.93 -3.24
N SER A 150 0.79 2.45 -3.69
CA SER A 150 1.89 2.85 -2.79
C SER A 150 1.51 4.03 -1.90
N TYR A 151 0.86 5.06 -2.45
CA TYR A 151 0.36 6.20 -1.67
C TYR A 151 -0.71 5.80 -0.66
N TYR A 152 -1.61 4.88 -1.01
CA TYR A 152 -2.59 4.36 -0.06
C TYR A 152 -1.96 3.51 1.04
N ASN A 153 -0.92 2.73 0.74
CA ASN A 153 -0.18 1.99 1.76
C ASN A 153 0.54 2.93 2.73
N LEU A 154 1.11 4.04 2.25
CA LEU A 154 1.63 5.10 3.10
C LEU A 154 0.50 5.72 3.95
N GLY A 155 -0.63 6.04 3.35
CA GLY A 155 -1.81 6.54 4.05
C GLY A 155 -2.28 5.58 5.15
N LEU A 156 -2.27 4.28 4.87
CA LEU A 156 -2.63 3.25 5.83
C LEU A 156 -1.65 3.17 7.01
N ALA A 157 -0.34 3.28 6.73
CA ALA A 157 0.68 3.34 7.76
C ALA A 157 0.50 4.58 8.67
N LEU A 158 0.21 5.74 8.08
CA LEU A 158 -0.08 6.99 8.81
C LEU A 158 -1.38 6.88 9.62
N TYR A 159 -2.42 6.26 9.07
CA TYR A 159 -3.65 5.97 9.79
C TYR A 159 -3.38 5.17 11.06
N PHE A 160 -2.61 4.08 10.97
CA PHE A 160 -2.27 3.28 12.16
C PHE A 160 -1.39 4.05 13.14
N LEU A 161 -0.41 4.80 12.65
CA LEU A 161 0.45 5.62 13.50
C LEU A 161 -0.36 6.64 14.30
N TRP A 162 -1.22 7.43 13.66
CA TRP A 162 -1.96 8.48 14.36
C TRP A 162 -3.08 7.95 15.25
N THR A 163 -3.78 6.89 14.84
CA THR A 163 -4.82 6.29 15.68
C THR A 163 -4.25 5.60 16.92
N LEU A 164 -3.10 4.91 16.81
CA LEU A 164 -2.50 4.17 17.94
C LEU A 164 -1.52 5.00 18.77
N ARG A 165 -0.78 5.93 18.18
CA ARG A 165 0.21 6.76 18.89
C ARG A 165 -0.34 8.10 19.36
N LEU A 166 -1.04 8.81 18.48
CA LEU A 166 -1.54 10.16 18.77
C LEU A 166 -2.97 10.15 19.32
N GLU A 167 -3.61 8.98 19.41
CA GLU A 167 -4.98 8.82 19.90
C GLU A 167 -5.97 9.73 19.13
N TRP A 168 -5.67 9.96 17.84
CA TRP A 168 -6.54 10.75 17.00
C TRP A 168 -7.89 10.08 16.83
N ARG A 169 -8.95 10.88 16.91
CA ARG A 169 -10.30 10.44 16.57
C ARG A 169 -10.34 10.11 15.08
N MET A 170 -11.05 9.04 14.74
CA MET A 170 -11.19 8.56 13.36
C MET A 170 -11.79 9.65 12.46
N GLU A 171 -12.67 10.49 13.01
CA GLU A 171 -13.30 11.62 12.32
C GLU A 171 -12.27 12.70 11.94
N THR A 172 -11.32 13.00 12.83
CA THR A 172 -10.27 13.99 12.58
C THR A 172 -9.36 13.55 11.42
N TYR A 173 -8.97 12.27 11.42
CA TYR A 173 -8.20 11.69 10.32
C TYR A 173 -8.96 11.78 8.99
N ALA A 174 -10.24 11.36 9.02
CA ALA A 174 -11.11 11.33 7.86
C ALA A 174 -11.34 12.70 7.22
N GLN A 175 -11.41 13.76 8.03
CA GLN A 175 -11.68 15.10 7.54
C GLN A 175 -10.44 15.82 7.03
N ARG A 176 -9.26 15.55 7.61
CA ARG A 176 -8.06 16.36 7.34
C ARG A 176 -7.04 15.68 6.44
N VAL A 177 -6.84 14.37 6.60
CA VAL A 177 -5.71 13.68 5.97
C VAL A 177 -6.17 12.73 4.88
N GLU A 178 -7.26 12.00 5.12
CA GLU A 178 -7.81 11.08 4.15
C GLU A 178 -8.09 11.74 2.78
N PRO A 179 -8.69 12.94 2.67
CA PRO A 179 -8.94 13.57 1.37
C PRO A 179 -7.65 13.92 0.63
N LEU A 180 -6.60 14.31 1.36
CA LEU A 180 -5.28 14.61 0.79
C LEU A 180 -4.63 13.34 0.24
N ILE A 181 -4.72 12.21 0.95
CA ILE A 181 -4.19 10.93 0.48
C ILE A 181 -4.90 10.49 -0.80
N HIS A 182 -6.23 10.57 -0.84
CA HIS A 182 -6.99 10.26 -2.06
C HIS A 182 -6.60 11.18 -3.22
N LEU A 183 -6.51 12.49 -2.96
CA LEU A 183 -6.15 13.48 -3.95
C LEU A 183 -4.75 13.20 -4.54
N VAL A 184 -3.76 13.01 -3.67
CA VAL A 184 -2.38 12.70 -4.08
C VAL A 184 -2.36 11.41 -4.88
N ALA A 185 -2.92 10.32 -4.34
CA ALA A 185 -2.88 9.01 -4.99
C ALA A 185 -3.50 9.02 -6.40
N TRP A 186 -4.67 9.65 -6.57
CA TRP A 186 -5.36 9.69 -7.85
C TRP A 186 -4.73 10.68 -8.82
N ILE A 187 -4.42 11.91 -8.39
CA ILE A 187 -3.83 12.91 -9.29
C ILE A 187 -2.44 12.47 -9.74
N SER A 188 -1.60 11.95 -8.84
CA SER A 188 -0.26 11.51 -9.22
C SER A 188 -0.33 10.35 -10.21
N SER A 189 -1.18 9.34 -9.96
CA SER A 189 -1.28 8.20 -10.87
C SER A 189 -1.93 8.57 -12.19
N ALA A 190 -3.13 9.15 -12.17
CA ALA A 190 -3.86 9.46 -13.40
C ALA A 190 -3.15 10.55 -14.21
N GLY A 191 -2.67 11.62 -13.57
CA GLY A 191 -2.00 12.73 -14.23
C GLY A 191 -0.73 12.30 -14.95
N VAL A 192 0.14 11.54 -14.26
CA VAL A 192 1.38 11.04 -14.86
C VAL A 192 1.08 10.03 -15.97
N SER A 193 0.07 9.18 -15.77
CA SER A 193 -0.29 8.19 -16.78
C SER A 193 -0.81 8.84 -18.06
N SER A 194 -1.69 9.84 -17.92
CA SER A 194 -2.19 10.62 -19.05
C SER A 194 -1.07 11.39 -19.75
N ALA A 195 -0.20 12.07 -19.01
CA ALA A 195 0.95 12.77 -19.58
C ALA A 195 1.85 11.79 -20.37
N SER A 196 2.09 10.61 -19.82
CA SER A 196 2.92 9.58 -20.45
C SER A 196 2.31 9.01 -21.73
N MET A 197 0.98 8.90 -21.81
CA MET A 197 0.31 8.56 -23.08
C MET A 197 0.51 9.66 -24.12
N VAL A 198 0.34 10.94 -23.74
CA VAL A 198 0.50 12.09 -24.65
C VAL A 198 1.93 12.15 -25.21
N HIS A 199 2.93 11.95 -24.35
CA HIS A 199 4.34 11.94 -24.75
C HIS A 199 4.83 10.59 -25.28
N LYS A 200 3.93 9.61 -25.47
CA LYS A 200 4.26 8.28 -26.01
C LYS A 200 5.36 7.54 -25.24
N TRP A 201 5.45 7.74 -23.93
CA TRP A 201 6.47 7.17 -23.06
C TRP A 201 6.30 5.68 -22.74
N TYR A 202 5.11 5.12 -23.00
CA TYR A 202 4.87 3.70 -22.79
C TYR A 202 5.48 2.87 -23.91
N VAL A 203 6.37 1.96 -23.51
CA VAL A 203 7.07 1.03 -24.40
C VAL A 203 7.05 -0.38 -23.79
N PRO A 204 7.15 -1.44 -24.61
CA PRO A 204 7.26 -2.79 -24.10
C PRO A 204 8.61 -3.00 -23.41
N LEU A 205 8.56 -3.44 -22.15
CA LEU A 205 9.74 -3.64 -21.34
C LEU A 205 10.56 -4.84 -21.81
N TYR A 206 11.80 -4.59 -22.22
CA TYR A 206 12.74 -5.62 -22.67
C TYR A 206 13.07 -6.64 -21.57
N VAL A 207 13.32 -6.18 -20.34
CA VAL A 207 13.68 -7.03 -19.19
C VAL A 207 12.46 -7.73 -18.58
N LEU A 208 11.27 -7.14 -18.74
CA LEU A 208 10.01 -7.66 -18.18
C LEU A 208 9.02 -7.89 -19.33
N PRO A 209 9.29 -8.85 -20.24
CA PRO A 209 8.51 -9.03 -21.46
C PRO A 209 7.03 -9.21 -21.17
N GLY A 210 6.20 -8.61 -22.04
CA GLY A 210 4.74 -8.62 -21.92
C GLY A 210 4.15 -7.54 -21.01
N TRP A 211 4.93 -6.59 -20.50
CA TRP A 211 4.41 -5.38 -19.85
C TRP A 211 4.79 -4.14 -20.66
N CYS A 212 3.88 -3.17 -20.73
CA CYS A 212 4.14 -1.83 -21.25
C CYS A 212 4.32 -0.85 -20.10
N TYR A 213 5.44 -0.13 -20.06
CA TYR A 213 5.74 0.85 -18.99
C TYR A 213 6.64 1.96 -19.51
N PHE A 214 7.00 2.93 -18.66
CA PHE A 214 7.88 4.03 -19.04
C PHE A 214 9.25 3.51 -19.51
N GLY A 215 9.70 3.98 -20.67
CA GLY A 215 11.02 3.64 -21.19
C GLY A 215 11.24 4.22 -22.58
N VAL A 216 12.34 3.77 -23.22
CA VAL A 216 12.71 4.16 -24.58
C VAL A 216 12.63 2.97 -25.52
N TYR A 217 12.26 3.22 -26.77
CA TYR A 217 12.19 2.21 -27.82
C TYR A 217 12.75 2.75 -29.15
N PRO A 218 13.55 1.95 -29.90
CA PRO A 218 14.04 0.61 -29.55
C PRO A 218 14.92 0.58 -28.29
N PRO A 219 15.08 -0.58 -27.61
CA PRO A 219 16.01 -0.67 -26.49
C PRO A 219 17.40 -0.18 -26.90
N ARG A 220 18.05 0.64 -26.06
CA ARG A 220 19.38 1.23 -26.30
C ARG A 220 19.46 2.35 -27.36
N CYS A 221 18.34 2.84 -27.90
CA CYS A 221 18.35 4.01 -28.80
C CYS A 221 18.90 5.29 -28.15
N ASN A 222 19.05 5.30 -26.82
CA ASN A 222 19.54 6.43 -26.03
C ASN A 222 21.06 6.53 -25.92
N TYR A 223 21.79 5.54 -26.42
CA TYR A 223 23.24 5.60 -26.48
C TYR A 223 23.63 6.43 -27.70
N TYR A 224 24.18 7.61 -27.44
CA TYR A 224 24.77 8.46 -28.48
C TYR A 224 25.83 7.64 -29.21
N HIS A 225 25.52 7.21 -30.42
CA HIS A 225 26.55 6.92 -31.41
C HIS A 225 27.06 8.26 -31.93
N GLU A 226 28.38 8.37 -32.12
CA GLU A 226 29.07 9.55 -32.62
C GLU A 226 28.50 10.05 -33.96
N ASP A 227 27.78 9.18 -34.69
CA ASP A 227 27.15 9.46 -35.98
C ASP A 227 25.84 10.28 -35.87
N GLY A 228 25.32 10.52 -34.67
CA GLY A 228 24.20 11.44 -34.43
C GLY A 228 22.84 11.04 -35.01
N GLN A 229 22.63 9.79 -35.44
CA GLN A 229 21.43 9.40 -36.22
C GLN A 229 20.47 8.37 -35.61
N HIS A 230 20.64 7.88 -34.38
CA HIS A 230 19.63 6.99 -33.80
C HIS A 230 18.46 7.78 -33.20
N HIS A 231 17.39 7.92 -34.00
CA HIS A 231 16.12 8.46 -33.54
C HIS A 231 15.35 7.38 -32.75
N CYS A 232 15.15 7.60 -31.45
CA CYS A 232 14.22 6.80 -30.66
C CYS A 232 12.81 6.99 -31.22
N GLU A 233 12.15 5.90 -31.63
CA GLU A 233 10.77 5.96 -32.10
C GLU A 233 9.81 6.42 -30.99
N ARG A 234 10.10 6.02 -29.74
CA ARG A 234 9.30 6.36 -28.57
C ARG A 234 10.16 6.61 -27.34
N GLY A 235 9.70 7.53 -26.48
CA GLY A 235 10.36 7.84 -25.22
C GLY A 235 11.67 8.60 -25.33
N GLY A 236 12.08 9.04 -26.53
CA GLY A 236 13.31 9.84 -26.72
C GLY A 236 13.34 11.09 -25.83
N ASP A 237 12.18 11.76 -25.70
CA ASP A 237 12.03 12.97 -24.90
C ASP A 237 12.14 12.74 -23.38
N ILE A 238 12.14 11.48 -22.91
CA ILE A 238 12.37 11.17 -21.48
C ILE A 238 13.82 11.48 -21.10
N ILE A 239 14.72 11.47 -22.08
CA ILE A 239 16.16 11.58 -21.89
C ILE A 239 16.59 12.98 -22.26
N CYS A 240 17.02 13.73 -21.26
CA CYS A 240 17.55 15.07 -21.44
C CYS A 240 18.96 14.97 -22.06
N PRO A 241 19.18 15.48 -23.27
CA PRO A 241 20.43 15.29 -23.99
C PRO A 241 21.65 15.99 -23.34
N ASN A 242 21.45 16.90 -22.38
CA ASN A 242 22.49 17.81 -21.87
C ASN A 242 22.62 17.85 -20.34
N ASP A 243 22.39 16.75 -19.61
CA ASP A 243 22.52 16.63 -18.13
C ASP A 243 21.77 17.67 -17.26
N ILE A 244 21.07 18.62 -17.88
CA ILE A 244 20.27 19.64 -17.22
C ILE A 244 18.92 19.01 -16.93
N LEU A 245 18.66 18.84 -15.63
CA LEU A 245 17.41 18.50 -14.97
C LEU A 245 16.17 19.00 -15.77
N CYS A 246 15.59 18.16 -16.63
CA CYS A 246 14.31 18.50 -17.24
C CYS A 246 13.21 18.43 -16.18
N PRO A 247 12.36 19.47 -16.06
CA PRO A 247 11.24 19.46 -15.12
C PRO A 247 10.34 18.22 -15.27
N ASP A 248 10.14 17.77 -16.51
CA ASP A 248 9.30 16.60 -16.82
C ASP A 248 9.88 15.30 -16.27
N GLN A 249 11.20 15.12 -16.36
CA GLN A 249 11.87 13.94 -15.82
C GLN A 249 11.89 13.93 -14.29
N ILE A 250 12.05 15.11 -13.65
CA ILE A 250 11.94 15.23 -12.19
C ILE A 250 10.53 14.86 -11.75
N LEU A 251 9.52 15.43 -12.40
CA LEU A 251 8.12 15.16 -12.08
C LEU A 251 7.83 13.67 -12.24
N LEU A 252 8.18 13.08 -13.38
CA LEU A 252 8.02 11.65 -13.66
C LEU A 252 8.74 10.79 -12.62
N SER A 253 9.99 11.13 -12.27
CA SER A 253 10.79 10.41 -11.27
C SER A 253 10.18 10.47 -9.87
N LEU A 254 9.72 11.66 -9.45
CA LEU A 254 9.10 11.89 -8.14
C LEU A 254 7.73 11.22 -8.00
N THR A 255 6.96 11.13 -9.08
CA THR A 255 5.55 10.74 -9.02
C THR A 255 5.29 9.29 -9.43
N ALA A 256 5.97 8.79 -10.48
CA ALA A 256 5.78 7.44 -11.02
C ALA A 256 7.07 6.62 -11.15
N GLY A 257 8.22 7.25 -10.87
CA GLY A 257 9.52 6.61 -10.88
C GLY A 257 9.87 5.90 -9.57
N THR A 258 11.13 5.46 -9.50
CA THR A 258 11.73 4.86 -8.29
C THR A 258 11.68 5.80 -7.09
N THR A 259 11.78 7.12 -7.29
CA THR A 259 11.83 8.08 -6.19
C THR A 259 10.51 8.15 -5.42
N GLY A 260 9.36 8.25 -6.11
CA GLY A 260 8.05 8.26 -5.44
C GLY A 260 7.79 7.00 -4.61
N TRP A 261 8.13 5.84 -5.18
CA TRP A 261 8.06 4.57 -4.48
C TRP A 261 9.02 4.52 -3.27
N LEU A 262 10.26 4.98 -3.41
CA LEU A 262 11.24 5.05 -2.32
C LEU A 262 10.76 5.97 -1.19
N LEU A 263 10.20 7.13 -1.52
CA LEU A 263 9.63 8.04 -0.53
C LEU A 263 8.49 7.37 0.25
N CYS A 264 7.60 6.65 -0.44
CA CYS A 264 6.55 5.87 0.21
C CYS A 264 7.13 4.76 1.11
N ALA A 265 8.11 3.99 0.62
CA ALA A 265 8.76 2.93 1.38
C ALA A 265 9.48 3.47 2.65
N VAL A 266 10.21 4.59 2.53
CA VAL A 266 10.84 5.25 3.67
C VAL A 266 9.79 5.73 4.67
N GLY A 267 8.72 6.39 4.19
CA GLY A 267 7.63 6.86 5.04
C GLY A 267 6.90 5.73 5.77
N ILE A 268 6.63 4.61 5.09
CA ILE A 268 6.04 3.40 5.68
C ILE A 268 6.97 2.80 6.74
N THR A 269 8.27 2.69 6.44
CA THR A 269 9.28 2.15 7.37
C THR A 269 9.34 2.97 8.65
N ILE A 270 9.50 4.29 8.52
CA ILE A 270 9.56 5.20 9.67
C ILE A 270 8.28 5.09 10.49
N SER A 271 7.12 5.12 9.84
CA SER A 271 5.83 5.01 10.51
C SER A 271 5.72 3.71 11.32
N MET A 272 6.24 2.61 10.81
CA MET A 272 6.22 1.33 11.52
C MET A 272 7.20 1.21 12.65
N ILE A 273 8.42 1.73 12.49
CA ILE A 273 9.37 1.79 13.60
C ILE A 273 8.72 2.56 14.76
N LEU A 274 8.13 3.71 14.46
CA LEU A 274 7.43 4.53 15.46
C LEU A 274 6.21 3.81 16.07
N LEU A 275 5.44 3.08 15.27
CA LEU A 275 4.30 2.31 15.75
C LEU A 275 4.74 1.15 16.67
N TYR A 276 5.75 0.40 16.26
CA TYR A 276 6.31 -0.71 17.02
C TYR A 276 6.86 -0.24 18.37
N LEU A 277 7.64 0.84 18.39
CA LEU A 277 8.15 1.43 19.62
C LEU A 277 7.02 1.84 20.57
N ARG A 278 5.94 2.41 20.05
CA ARG A 278 4.75 2.75 20.85
C ARG A 278 4.05 1.51 21.41
N VAL A 279 3.80 0.49 20.59
CA VAL A 279 3.14 -0.75 21.02
C VAL A 279 3.96 -1.46 22.08
N ARG A 280 5.29 -1.55 21.92
CA ARG A 280 6.21 -2.15 22.90
C ARG A 280 6.15 -1.42 24.24
N HIS A 281 6.18 -0.09 24.22
CA HIS A 281 6.09 0.70 25.45
C HIS A 281 4.72 0.59 26.13
N LEU A 282 3.63 0.48 25.36
CA LEU A 282 2.29 0.22 25.91
C LEU A 282 2.23 -1.15 26.58
N ASP A 283 2.78 -2.19 25.93
CA ASP A 283 2.82 -3.55 26.47
C ASP A 283 3.56 -3.61 27.82
N GLN A 284 4.74 -3.00 27.90
CA GLN A 284 5.52 -2.91 29.15
C GLN A 284 4.75 -2.21 30.29
N ARG A 285 3.95 -1.18 29.98
CA ARG A 285 3.13 -0.51 30.98
C ARG A 285 1.98 -1.40 31.44
N MET A 286 1.31 -2.09 30.53
CA MET A 286 0.16 -2.92 30.86
C MET A 286 0.54 -4.18 31.64
N GLN A 287 1.73 -4.74 31.43
CA GLN A 287 2.23 -5.84 32.26
C GLN A 287 2.29 -5.47 33.75
N ARG A 288 2.54 -4.20 34.08
CA ARG A 288 2.53 -3.70 35.47
C ARG A 288 1.13 -3.56 36.06
N TYR A 289 0.09 -3.47 35.22
CA TYR A 289 -1.30 -3.23 35.61
C TYR A 289 -2.24 -4.38 35.22
N ALA A 290 -1.69 -5.58 35.00
CA ALA A 290 -2.39 -6.71 34.37
C ALA A 290 -3.59 -7.30 35.15
N GLY A 291 -4.04 -6.65 36.23
CA GLY A 291 -5.13 -7.13 37.08
C GLY A 291 -6.55 -7.04 36.48
N SER A 292 -6.84 -6.20 35.47
CA SER A 292 -8.25 -6.11 34.99
C SER A 292 -8.53 -5.63 33.54
N SER A 293 -7.54 -5.23 32.72
CA SER A 293 -7.81 -4.64 31.38
C SER A 293 -7.29 -5.45 30.19
N SER A 294 -7.67 -6.73 30.09
CA SER A 294 -7.21 -7.63 29.00
C SER A 294 -7.80 -7.29 27.61
N ASP A 295 -9.04 -6.81 27.54
CA ASP A 295 -9.76 -6.66 26.27
C ASP A 295 -9.30 -5.48 25.40
N ALA A 296 -9.09 -4.31 26.01
CA ALA A 296 -8.60 -3.13 25.29
C ALA A 296 -7.20 -3.38 24.71
N PHE A 297 -6.36 -4.08 25.48
CA PHE A 297 -5.04 -4.50 25.03
C PHE A 297 -5.11 -5.46 23.85
N ARG A 298 -5.96 -6.49 23.93
CA ARG A 298 -6.15 -7.47 22.85
C ARG A 298 -6.51 -6.78 21.54
N ARG A 299 -7.43 -5.81 21.57
CA ARG A 299 -7.84 -5.04 20.38
C ARG A 299 -6.70 -4.19 19.78
N SER A 300 -5.91 -3.54 20.64
CA SER A 300 -4.75 -2.75 20.21
C SER A 300 -3.70 -3.64 19.55
N ARG A 301 -3.39 -4.79 20.17
CA ARG A 301 -2.46 -5.79 19.64
C ARG A 301 -2.92 -6.36 18.30
N GLU A 302 -4.19 -6.73 18.17
CA GLU A 302 -4.76 -7.22 16.91
C GLU A 302 -4.66 -6.17 15.78
N THR A 303 -4.85 -4.90 16.11
CA THR A 303 -4.72 -3.79 15.16
C THR A 303 -3.27 -3.57 14.74
N GLY A 304 -2.33 -3.63 15.69
CA GLY A 304 -0.89 -3.59 15.41
C GLY A 304 -0.44 -4.75 14.50
N ILE A 305 -0.90 -5.98 14.77
CA ILE A 305 -0.58 -7.12 13.91
C ILE A 305 -1.16 -6.92 12.50
N GLN A 306 -2.38 -6.40 12.38
CA GLN A 306 -2.96 -6.12 11.07
C GLN A 306 -2.12 -5.09 10.29
N ALA A 307 -1.64 -4.04 10.96
CA ALA A 307 -0.74 -3.05 10.34
C ALA A 307 0.55 -3.69 9.84
N CYS A 308 1.21 -4.51 10.67
CA CYS A 308 2.44 -5.21 10.28
C CYS A 308 2.23 -6.14 9.07
N LEU A 309 1.09 -6.83 8.99
CA LEU A 309 0.80 -7.72 7.87
C LEU A 309 0.65 -6.98 6.54
N TYR A 310 -0.06 -5.84 6.51
CA TYR A 310 -0.20 -5.06 5.28
C TYR A 310 1.15 -4.56 4.77
N ILE A 311 2.05 -4.24 5.68
CA ILE A 311 3.35 -3.67 5.32
C ILE A 311 4.32 -4.75 4.89
N LEU A 312 4.28 -5.90 5.55
CA LEU A 312 4.99 -7.08 5.06
C LEU A 312 4.51 -7.46 3.66
N ALA A 313 3.20 -7.41 3.39
CA ALA A 313 2.67 -7.64 2.06
C ALA A 313 3.20 -6.60 1.05
N TYR A 314 3.13 -5.30 1.38
CA TYR A 314 3.67 -4.23 0.53
C TYR A 314 5.15 -4.45 0.17
N TYR A 315 6.00 -4.79 1.15
CA TYR A 315 7.41 -5.07 0.90
C TYR A 315 7.61 -6.34 0.10
N MET A 316 6.89 -7.42 0.41
CA MET A 316 7.01 -8.67 -0.34
C MET A 316 6.69 -8.47 -1.83
N ILE A 317 5.69 -7.64 -2.14
CA ILE A 317 5.29 -7.28 -3.51
C ILE A 317 6.34 -6.39 -4.18
N SER A 318 6.83 -5.37 -3.46
CA SER A 318 7.63 -4.31 -4.07
C SER A 318 9.14 -4.60 -4.10
N PHE A 319 9.63 -5.37 -3.14
CA PHE A 319 11.06 -5.60 -2.92
C PHE A 319 11.74 -6.33 -4.09
N PRO A 320 11.15 -7.37 -4.73
CA PRO A 320 11.74 -7.99 -5.91
C PRO A 320 11.98 -6.99 -7.05
N GLY A 321 11.02 -6.11 -7.33
CA GLY A 321 11.16 -5.07 -8.35
C GLY A 321 12.21 -4.02 -7.98
N PHE A 322 12.37 -3.71 -6.69
CA PHE A 322 13.46 -2.85 -6.22
C PHE A 322 14.82 -3.51 -6.39
N LEU A 323 14.99 -4.75 -5.94
CA LEU A 323 16.23 -5.50 -6.12
C LEU A 323 16.56 -5.65 -7.59
N GLN A 324 15.56 -5.94 -8.42
CA GLN A 324 15.70 -5.96 -9.87
C GLN A 324 16.28 -4.62 -10.36
N ARG A 325 15.73 -3.48 -9.98
CA ARG A 325 16.26 -2.17 -10.41
C ARG A 325 17.66 -1.87 -9.84
N LEU A 326 17.94 -2.30 -8.62
CA LEU A 326 19.22 -2.06 -7.94
C LEU A 326 20.36 -2.89 -8.54
N PHE A 327 20.15 -4.20 -8.71
CA PHE A 327 21.16 -5.13 -9.20
C PHE A 327 21.28 -5.14 -10.72
N LEU A 328 20.23 -4.73 -11.42
CA LEU A 328 20.18 -4.74 -12.88
C LEU A 328 20.24 -3.31 -13.46
N GLY A 329 20.46 -2.32 -12.61
CA GLY A 329 20.62 -0.93 -13.01
C GLY A 329 21.92 -0.74 -13.76
N SER A 330 21.81 -0.27 -15.01
CA SER A 330 22.89 0.07 -15.96
C SER A 330 23.39 -1.07 -16.86
N PHE A 331 22.48 -1.82 -17.46
CA PHE A 331 22.68 -2.80 -18.55
C PHE A 331 22.83 -4.24 -18.11
N PRO A 332 22.03 -5.15 -18.70
CA PRO A 332 22.35 -6.55 -18.65
C PRO A 332 23.64 -6.76 -19.43
N ASP A 333 24.74 -6.86 -18.69
CA ASP A 333 25.91 -7.56 -19.20
C ASP A 333 25.42 -8.96 -19.61
N THR A 334 25.45 -9.22 -20.91
CA THR A 334 24.76 -10.35 -21.57
C THR A 334 25.46 -11.69 -21.34
N THR A 335 26.42 -11.75 -20.41
CA THR A 335 27.12 -12.99 -20.07
C THR A 335 26.13 -14.10 -19.70
N PRO A 336 26.38 -15.35 -20.11
CA PRO A 336 25.45 -16.46 -19.88
C PRO A 336 25.08 -16.67 -18.40
N HIS A 337 26.03 -16.40 -17.49
CA HIS A 337 25.79 -16.49 -16.05
C HIS A 337 24.75 -15.47 -15.59
N ASN A 338 24.90 -14.22 -16.00
CA ASN A 338 23.99 -13.16 -15.63
C ASN A 338 22.59 -13.43 -16.19
N ARG A 339 22.45 -13.94 -17.42
CA ARG A 339 21.14 -14.26 -18.04
C ARG A 339 20.27 -15.17 -17.15
N ARG A 340 20.86 -16.14 -16.45
CA ARG A 340 20.13 -17.02 -15.53
C ARG A 340 19.63 -16.29 -14.28
N LEU A 341 20.47 -15.43 -13.70
CA LEU A 341 20.09 -14.58 -12.56
C LEU A 341 18.99 -13.58 -12.96
N TYR A 342 19.12 -12.95 -14.13
CA TYR A 342 18.12 -12.06 -14.73
C TYR A 342 16.75 -12.73 -14.79
N PHE A 343 16.69 -13.93 -15.38
CA PHE A 343 15.44 -14.69 -15.48
C PHE A 343 14.84 -14.98 -14.10
N GLY A 344 15.64 -15.40 -13.13
CA GLY A 344 15.17 -15.68 -11.76
C GLY A 344 14.54 -14.47 -11.08
N PHE A 345 15.22 -13.31 -11.08
CA PHE A 345 14.68 -12.08 -10.50
C PHE A 345 13.42 -11.59 -11.22
N CYS A 346 13.40 -11.66 -12.55
CA CYS A 346 12.25 -11.27 -13.35
C CYS A 346 11.06 -12.20 -13.12
N PHE A 347 11.31 -13.51 -12.98
CA PHE A 347 10.27 -14.48 -12.66
C PHE A 347 9.64 -14.17 -11.30
N VAL A 348 10.46 -13.98 -10.25
CA VAL A 348 9.96 -13.64 -8.91
C VAL A 348 9.17 -12.32 -8.95
N THR A 349 9.67 -11.32 -9.68
CA THR A 349 8.96 -10.03 -9.81
C THR A 349 7.64 -10.18 -10.54
N LYS A 350 7.60 -10.87 -11.69
CA LYS A 350 6.37 -11.15 -12.46
C LYS A 350 5.38 -12.01 -11.70
N PHE A 351 5.85 -12.89 -10.82
CA PHE A 351 5.00 -13.71 -9.98
C PHE A 351 4.43 -12.91 -8.81
N VAL A 352 5.26 -12.27 -8.00
CA VAL A 352 4.86 -11.65 -6.73
C VAL A 352 4.24 -10.27 -6.92
N ALA A 353 4.74 -9.45 -7.86
CA ALA A 353 4.28 -8.07 -8.00
C ALA A 353 2.77 -7.94 -8.31
N PRO A 354 2.18 -8.80 -9.16
CA PRO A 354 0.75 -8.74 -9.40
C PRO A 354 -0.09 -9.23 -8.21
N MET A 355 0.45 -9.99 -7.24
CA MET A 355 -0.34 -10.63 -6.16
C MET A 355 -0.89 -9.68 -5.09
N GLY A 356 -0.77 -8.36 -5.25
CA GLY A 356 -1.16 -7.38 -4.24
C GLY A 356 -2.59 -7.54 -3.71
N GLY A 357 -3.56 -7.67 -4.60
CA GLY A 357 -4.97 -7.85 -4.24
C GLY A 357 -5.24 -9.15 -3.48
N ILE A 358 -4.49 -10.23 -3.74
CA ILE A 358 -4.61 -11.50 -2.99
C ILE A 358 -4.17 -11.30 -1.55
N PHE A 359 -2.98 -10.73 -1.34
CA PHE A 359 -2.45 -10.53 0.00
C PHE A 359 -3.30 -9.52 0.78
N ASN A 360 -3.71 -8.44 0.15
CA ASN A 360 -4.60 -7.45 0.75
C ASN A 360 -5.94 -8.07 1.15
N CYS A 361 -6.53 -8.91 0.29
CA CYS A 361 -7.80 -9.60 0.57
C CYS A 361 -7.67 -10.56 1.75
N TYR A 362 -6.61 -11.37 1.77
CA TYR A 362 -6.33 -12.28 2.87
C TYR A 362 -6.23 -11.54 4.21
N ILE A 363 -5.45 -10.45 4.26
CA ILE A 363 -5.25 -9.66 5.48
C ILE A 363 -6.55 -8.95 5.91
N PHE A 364 -7.34 -8.48 4.95
CA PHE A 364 -8.63 -7.85 5.19
C PHE A 364 -9.64 -8.83 5.79
N LEU A 365 -9.77 -10.03 5.21
CA LEU A 365 -10.71 -11.06 5.67
C LEU A 365 -10.29 -11.71 7.00
N ARG A 366 -9.00 -11.72 7.34
CA ARG A 366 -8.47 -12.35 8.57
C ARG A 366 -9.25 -11.98 9.84
N LYS A 367 -9.57 -10.70 10.05
CA LYS A 367 -10.34 -10.25 11.23
C LYS A 367 -11.79 -10.75 11.25
N ARG A 368 -12.38 -11.03 10.09
CA ARG A 368 -13.73 -11.62 9.98
C ARG A 368 -13.66 -13.12 10.25
N LEU A 369 -12.69 -13.80 9.64
CA LEU A 369 -12.45 -15.22 9.83
C LEU A 369 -12.19 -15.56 11.30
N GLY A 370 -11.34 -14.77 11.98
CA GLY A 370 -11.05 -14.99 13.41
C GLY A 370 -12.28 -14.90 14.32
N ARG A 371 -13.23 -14.00 14.01
CA ARG A 371 -14.49 -13.88 14.76
C ARG A 371 -15.40 -15.08 14.53
N LEU A 372 -15.56 -15.52 13.27
CA LEU A 372 -16.36 -16.70 12.96
C LEU A 372 -15.79 -17.98 13.58
N MET A 373 -14.46 -18.09 13.65
CA MET A 373 -13.80 -19.24 14.28
C MET A 373 -13.90 -19.23 15.81
N SER A 374 -13.97 -18.04 16.44
CA SER A 374 -14.13 -17.96 17.90
C SER A 374 -15.53 -18.31 18.38
N ASP A 375 -16.53 -18.25 17.50
CA ASP A 375 -17.94 -18.51 17.84
C ASP A 375 -18.26 -20.02 17.93
N GLY A 376 -17.26 -20.90 17.74
CA GLY A 376 -17.37 -22.33 18.03
C GLY A 376 -18.14 -23.17 17.01
N GLU A 377 -18.56 -22.58 15.88
CA GLU A 377 -19.18 -23.35 14.80
C GLU A 377 -18.10 -24.17 14.06
N CYS A 378 -18.21 -25.51 14.09
CA CYS A 378 -17.33 -26.44 13.35
C CYS A 378 -17.57 -26.37 11.83
N LEU A 379 -17.33 -25.21 11.21
CA LEU A 379 -17.48 -24.97 9.79
C LEU A 379 -16.21 -25.37 9.03
N SER A 380 -16.39 -25.92 7.83
CA SER A 380 -15.28 -26.11 6.88
C SER A 380 -14.65 -24.76 6.52
N PHE A 381 -13.35 -24.72 6.20
CA PHE A 381 -12.64 -23.50 5.82
C PHE A 381 -13.33 -22.74 4.66
N VAL A 382 -13.82 -23.47 3.67
CA VAL A 382 -14.55 -22.90 2.52
C VAL A 382 -15.88 -22.27 2.97
N SER A 383 -16.61 -22.94 3.87
CA SER A 383 -17.82 -22.39 4.48
C SER A 383 -17.52 -21.12 5.27
N THR A 384 -16.42 -21.08 6.02
CA THR A 384 -15.99 -19.91 6.80
C THR A 384 -15.62 -18.74 5.89
N ILE A 385 -14.92 -18.98 4.77
CA ILE A 385 -14.66 -17.94 3.77
C ILE A 385 -15.96 -17.43 3.17
N ARG A 386 -16.84 -18.34 2.71
CA ARG A 386 -18.14 -17.97 2.14
C ARG A 386 -18.96 -17.14 3.14
N GLN A 387 -19.01 -17.55 4.39
CA GLN A 387 -19.67 -16.77 5.44
C GLN A 387 -18.98 -15.43 5.67
N SER A 388 -17.65 -15.34 5.68
CA SER A 388 -16.95 -14.07 5.90
C SER A 388 -17.20 -13.02 4.81
N VAL A 389 -17.46 -13.48 3.57
CA VAL A 389 -17.72 -12.63 2.40
C VAL A 389 -19.21 -12.27 2.29
N PHE A 390 -20.12 -13.23 2.47
CA PHE A 390 -21.55 -13.04 2.21
C PHE A 390 -22.39 -12.75 3.47
N ARG A 391 -21.96 -13.22 4.66
CA ARG A 391 -22.68 -12.92 5.90
C ARG A 391 -22.45 -11.45 6.22
N ALA A 392 -23.53 -10.70 6.39
CA ALA A 392 -23.42 -9.36 6.96
C ALA A 392 -22.67 -9.49 8.28
N SER A 393 -21.79 -8.55 8.58
CA SER A 393 -21.52 -8.24 9.97
C SER A 393 -22.85 -7.74 10.54
N VAL A 394 -23.69 -8.65 11.06
CA VAL A 394 -24.82 -8.28 11.90
C VAL A 394 -24.19 -7.44 12.98
N GLY A 395 -24.47 -6.13 12.95
CA GLY A 395 -23.98 -5.24 13.98
C GLY A 395 -24.40 -5.91 15.27
N VAL A 396 -23.44 -6.27 16.11
CA VAL A 396 -23.73 -6.55 17.51
C VAL A 396 -24.20 -5.20 18.03
N THR A 397 -25.48 -4.91 17.82
CA THR A 397 -26.17 -3.82 18.47
C THR A 397 -25.92 -4.10 19.93
N SER A 398 -25.18 -3.20 20.55
CA SER A 398 -24.76 -3.21 21.94
C SER A 398 -25.96 -3.01 22.88
N SER A 399 -27.07 -3.68 22.57
CA SER A 399 -28.31 -3.77 23.34
C SER A 399 -28.20 -4.76 24.49
N SER A 400 -27.00 -5.23 24.84
CA SER A 400 -26.72 -5.69 26.20
C SER A 400 -26.64 -4.47 27.11
N VAL A 401 -27.78 -3.77 27.23
CA VAL A 401 -28.11 -3.10 28.48
C VAL A 401 -28.17 -4.24 29.47
N ARG A 402 -27.08 -4.42 30.23
CA ARG A 402 -27.12 -5.15 31.49
C ARG A 402 -28.21 -4.47 32.32
N THR A 403 -29.43 -4.99 32.26
CA THR A 403 -30.37 -4.84 33.36
C THR A 403 -29.66 -5.46 34.54
N ASN A 404 -29.18 -4.62 35.46
CA ASN A 404 -28.65 -5.08 36.74
C ASN A 404 -29.71 -6.01 37.35
N PRO A 405 -29.38 -7.27 37.68
CA PRO A 405 -30.31 -8.16 38.38
C PRO A 405 -30.66 -7.71 39.82
N GLY A 406 -30.28 -6.49 40.21
CA GLY A 406 -30.39 -5.95 41.57
C GLY A 406 -31.59 -5.03 41.83
N ASP A 407 -32.30 -4.57 40.81
CA ASP A 407 -33.41 -3.59 41.00
C ASP A 407 -34.82 -4.24 40.95
N ALA A 408 -34.92 -5.57 41.03
CA ALA A 408 -36.20 -6.28 41.00
C ALA A 408 -36.95 -6.34 42.35
N SER A 409 -36.60 -5.50 43.33
CA SER A 409 -37.23 -5.53 44.66
C SER A 409 -37.48 -4.14 45.27
N SER A 410 -38.20 -3.23 44.59
CA SER A 410 -38.83 -2.09 45.31
C SER A 410 -39.98 -1.36 44.59
N ILE A 411 -40.78 -2.02 43.74
CA ILE A 411 -42.01 -1.39 43.21
C ILE A 411 -43.16 -2.37 43.37
N GLN A 412 -43.69 -2.43 44.58
CA GLN A 412 -44.93 -3.11 44.92
C GLN A 412 -45.72 -2.23 45.89
N SER A 413 -46.31 -1.13 45.39
CA SER A 413 -47.54 -0.54 45.93
C SER A 413 -48.01 0.59 45.02
N HIS A 414 -49.33 0.72 44.84
CA HIS A 414 -50.05 1.73 44.07
C HIS A 414 -50.23 1.46 42.57
N ASN A 415 -51.24 0.66 42.21
CA ASN A 415 -52.58 1.22 41.94
C ASN A 415 -53.56 0.11 41.52
N ASN A 416 -54.48 -0.22 42.43
CA ASN A 416 -55.81 -0.69 42.09
C ASN A 416 -56.71 0.55 42.11
N GLU A 417 -57.28 0.95 40.98
CA GLU A 417 -58.70 1.32 40.86
C GLU A 417 -59.07 1.72 39.42
N VAL A 418 -60.36 1.54 39.15
CA VAL A 418 -61.13 1.93 37.96
C VAL A 418 -61.19 0.90 36.83
N ALA A 419 -62.19 0.03 36.97
CA ALA A 419 -62.81 -0.72 35.91
C ALA A 419 -63.83 0.14 35.12
N SER A 420 -64.01 -0.27 33.86
CA SER A 420 -65.23 -0.24 33.03
C SER A 420 -65.91 1.09 32.69
N VAL A 421 -65.91 1.46 31.40
CA VAL A 421 -67.12 1.77 30.62
C VAL A 421 -66.90 1.37 29.15
N VAL A 422 -67.88 0.64 28.62
CA VAL A 422 -68.09 0.20 27.23
C VAL A 422 -68.81 1.32 26.45
N ASN A 423 -68.38 1.67 25.23
CA ASN A 423 -69.14 1.53 23.97
C ASN A 423 -68.58 2.36 22.79
N SER A 424 -68.88 1.83 21.62
CA SER A 424 -68.65 2.26 20.24
C SER A 424 -69.24 3.63 19.85
N ASN A 425 -68.59 4.35 18.93
CA ASN A 425 -69.12 4.70 17.59
C ASN A 425 -68.22 5.67 16.80
N GLU A 426 -68.13 5.38 15.51
CA GLU A 426 -68.07 6.22 14.31
C GLU A 426 -67.45 7.64 14.29
N ALA A 427 -66.59 7.78 13.27
CA ALA A 427 -66.56 8.84 12.26
C ALA A 427 -65.92 10.21 12.58
N SER A 428 -65.03 10.59 11.64
CA SER A 428 -64.70 11.95 11.21
C SER A 428 -63.80 12.77 12.14
N SER A 429 -62.50 12.85 11.80
CA SER A 429 -61.61 13.88 12.34
C SER A 429 -60.71 14.48 11.24
N VAL A 430 -61.08 15.72 10.90
CA VAL A 430 -60.23 16.78 10.36
C VAL A 430 -59.00 16.93 11.27
N ARG A 431 -57.78 16.81 10.72
CA ARG A 431 -56.55 16.94 11.49
C ARG A 431 -55.97 18.36 11.34
N SER A 432 -56.18 19.16 12.38
CA SER A 432 -55.52 20.44 12.61
C SER A 432 -54.09 20.24 13.16
N HIS A 433 -53.21 21.19 12.82
CA HIS A 433 -51.84 21.33 13.29
C HIS A 433 -51.68 21.27 14.82
N HIS A 434 -51.01 20.23 15.33
CA HIS A 434 -50.33 20.27 16.62
C HIS A 434 -49.19 19.25 16.65
N GLY A 435 -47.97 19.71 16.94
CA GLY A 435 -46.83 18.83 17.22
C GLY A 435 -45.48 19.43 16.88
N ASN A 436 -44.93 20.28 17.76
CA ASN A 436 -43.54 20.71 17.67
C ASN A 436 -42.86 20.87 19.06
N ASN A 437 -43.16 19.96 20.00
CA ASN A 437 -42.55 19.97 21.35
C ASN A 437 -41.52 18.84 21.58
N ASN A 438 -41.40 17.86 20.69
CA ASN A 438 -40.50 16.71 20.91
C ASN A 438 -39.04 16.96 20.46
N GLN A 439 -38.77 18.00 19.67
CA GLN A 439 -37.42 18.27 19.17
C GLN A 439 -36.54 19.03 20.17
N GLN A 440 -37.14 19.72 21.15
CA GLN A 440 -36.40 20.48 22.16
C GLN A 440 -35.90 19.58 23.30
N GLU A 441 -36.61 18.50 23.61
CA GLU A 441 -36.21 17.54 24.66
C GLU A 441 -34.98 16.71 24.27
N GLU A 442 -34.81 16.40 22.98
CA GLU A 442 -33.68 15.60 22.47
C GLU A 442 -32.37 16.39 22.46
N ILE A 443 -32.42 17.69 22.15
CA ILE A 443 -31.25 18.59 22.19
C ILE A 443 -30.77 18.81 23.64
N THR A 444 -31.71 18.87 24.60
CA THR A 444 -31.35 19.10 26.01
C THR A 444 -30.66 17.87 26.63
N LYS A 445 -31.07 16.65 26.24
CA LYS A 445 -30.42 15.40 26.67
C LYS A 445 -28.99 15.25 26.16
N ASP A 446 -28.72 15.61 24.91
CA ASP A 446 -27.37 15.48 24.33
C ASP A 446 -26.36 16.44 24.99
N THR A 447 -26.82 17.62 25.42
CA THR A 447 -25.97 18.58 26.16
C THR A 447 -25.65 18.13 27.59
N THR A 448 -26.58 17.46 28.28
CA THR A 448 -26.34 16.94 29.64
C THR A 448 -25.35 15.77 29.63
N ASP A 449 -25.44 14.89 28.63
CA ASP A 449 -24.51 13.77 28.46
C ASP A 449 -23.09 14.22 28.10
N ALA A 450 -22.96 15.27 27.28
CA ALA A 450 -21.67 15.87 26.97
C ALA A 450 -21.01 16.54 28.19
N SER A 451 -21.79 17.17 29.06
CA SER A 451 -21.30 17.77 30.31
C SER A 451 -20.83 16.71 31.30
N LYS A 452 -21.63 15.66 31.52
CA LYS A 452 -21.30 14.56 32.44
C LYS A 452 -20.01 13.83 32.02
N ARG A 453 -19.83 13.59 30.71
CA ARG A 453 -18.58 13.00 30.17
C ARG A 453 -17.34 13.89 30.32
N LYS A 454 -17.50 15.21 30.41
CA LYS A 454 -16.38 16.12 30.72
C LYS A 454 -16.01 16.03 32.20
N GLU A 455 -17.02 15.99 33.07
CA GLU A 455 -16.85 15.88 34.52
C GLU A 455 -16.19 14.55 34.92
N ASP A 456 -16.60 13.43 34.33
CA ASP A 456 -16.02 12.11 34.58
C ASP A 456 -14.54 12.03 34.14
N ARG A 457 -14.18 12.67 33.01
CA ARG A 457 -12.77 12.78 32.58
C ARG A 457 -11.95 13.65 33.53
N GLN A 458 -12.56 14.68 34.09
CA GLN A 458 -11.88 15.58 35.02
C GLN A 458 -11.64 14.89 36.37
N ARG A 459 -12.61 14.11 36.87
CA ARG A 459 -12.44 13.23 38.03
C ARG A 459 -11.36 12.18 37.80
N TYR A 460 -11.37 11.51 36.65
CA TYR A 460 -10.35 10.50 36.35
C TYR A 460 -8.94 11.11 36.28
N ARG A 461 -8.79 12.32 35.72
CA ARG A 461 -7.52 13.04 35.72
C ARG A 461 -7.05 13.41 37.13
N LEU A 462 -7.95 13.88 37.99
CA LEU A 462 -7.61 14.20 39.38
C LEU A 462 -7.20 12.95 40.17
N GLN A 463 -7.92 11.84 39.97
CA GLN A 463 -7.61 10.57 40.63
C GLN A 463 -6.24 10.02 40.19
N MET A 464 -5.86 10.20 38.92
CA MET A 464 -4.54 9.84 38.42
C MET A 464 -3.42 10.75 38.95
N LEU A 465 -3.72 12.03 39.20
CA LEU A 465 -2.77 12.97 39.82
C LEU A 465 -2.58 12.69 41.32
N GLU A 466 -3.64 12.32 42.03
CA GLU A 466 -3.55 11.86 43.42
C GLU A 466 -2.71 10.58 43.54
N LEU A 467 -2.90 9.61 42.64
CA LEU A 467 -2.09 8.39 42.61
C LEU A 467 -0.62 8.64 42.23
N ALA A 468 -0.36 9.69 41.45
CA ALA A 468 1.01 10.10 41.12
C ALA A 468 1.69 10.76 42.33
N ASN A 469 0.98 11.66 43.02
CA ASN A 469 1.50 12.33 44.21
C ASN A 469 1.61 11.40 45.43
N SER A 470 0.83 10.32 45.51
CA SER A 470 0.93 9.36 46.61
C SER A 470 2.16 8.43 46.52
N ASN A 471 2.88 8.44 45.39
CA ASN A 471 4.04 7.58 45.16
C ASN A 471 5.40 8.25 45.42
N ASP A 472 5.45 9.55 45.75
CA ASP A 472 6.69 10.26 46.10
C ASP A 472 7.15 9.99 47.56
N GLY A 473 6.50 9.08 48.27
CA GLY A 473 6.86 8.68 49.65
C GLY A 473 7.86 7.52 49.76
N PHE A 474 8.35 6.94 48.66
CA PHE A 474 9.29 5.81 48.75
C PHE A 474 10.74 6.32 48.89
N SER A 475 11.15 6.40 50.15
CA SER A 475 12.50 6.68 50.66
C SER A 475 13.62 6.09 49.80
N GLU A 476 14.52 6.98 49.38
CA GLU A 476 15.77 6.77 48.66
C GLU A 476 16.83 6.13 49.57
N GLY A 477 16.59 4.90 50.01
CA GLY A 477 17.51 4.13 50.85
C GLY A 477 17.40 2.66 50.53
N ASP A 478 18.08 2.23 49.48
CA ASP A 478 18.58 0.87 49.22
C ASP A 478 18.90 0.71 47.73
N ARG A 479 19.99 1.35 47.29
CA ARG A 479 20.65 1.07 46.01
C ARG A 479 22.16 1.04 46.20
N GLU A 480 22.62 0.09 46.98
CA GLU A 480 23.97 -0.46 46.83
C GLU A 480 23.88 -1.95 46.50
N SER A 481 24.77 -2.37 45.60
CA SER A 481 25.11 -3.77 45.30
C SER A 481 24.21 -4.53 44.32
N SER A 482 24.47 -4.37 43.03
CA SER A 482 24.59 -5.50 42.08
C SER A 482 25.09 -5.04 40.71
N ALA A 483 26.42 -4.96 40.58
CA ALA A 483 27.08 -5.00 39.30
C ALA A 483 27.05 -6.44 38.78
N PHE A 484 26.39 -6.68 37.65
CA PHE A 484 26.47 -7.95 36.92
C PHE A 484 27.13 -7.69 35.56
N SER A 485 28.35 -8.21 35.44
CA SER A 485 29.14 -8.32 34.21
C SER A 485 28.48 -9.33 33.27
N PHE A 486 28.46 -9.04 31.96
CA PHE A 486 28.22 -10.03 30.92
C PHE A 486 29.40 -10.05 29.96
N HIS A 487 29.94 -11.25 29.80
CA HIS A 487 30.91 -11.68 28.81
C HIS A 487 30.18 -12.27 27.59
#